data_AF-A0A8J2VPW8-F1
#
_entry.id   AF-A0A8J2VPW8-F1
#
_cell.length_a   1.000
_cell.length_b   1.000
_cell.length_c   1.000
_cell.angle_alpha   90.00
_cell.angle_beta   90.00
_cell.angle_gamma   90.00
#
_symmetry.space_group_name_H-M   'P 1'
#
loop_
_entity.id
_entity.type
_entity.pdbx_description
1 polymer ?
#
loop_
_entity_poly.entity_id
_entity_poly.type
_entity_poly.pdbx_seq_one_letter_code
_entity_poly.pdbx_strand_id
1 'polypeptide(L)' 'MRQLAFLSKMHELVQQHSQFIIAAHSPIIMAYPQATVFEFTEDGIKETTLEETQHYRTMKLFFEDKERFIHHLFTED' A
#
# COMPACT_ATOMS: atom_id res chain seq x y z
N MET A 1 14.26 4.51 2.04
CA MET A 1 15.34 3.67 1.45
C MET A 1 15.15 2.16 1.67
N ARG A 2 14.90 1.66 2.89
CA ARG A 2 14.75 0.20 3.13
C ARG A 2 13.67 -0.50 2.31
N GLN A 3 12.50 0.12 2.15
CA GLN A 3 11.40 -0.46 1.35
C GLN A 3 11.73 -0.53 -0.15
N LEU A 4 12.41 0.48 -0.70
CA LEU A 4 12.83 0.48 -2.11
C LEU A 4 13.91 -0.58 -2.37
N ALA A 5 14.86 -0.74 -1.46
CA ALA A 5 15.87 -1.80 -1.55
C ALA A 5 15.22 -3.20 -1.48
N PHE A 6 14.23 -3.39 -0.60
CA PHE A 6 13.45 -4.62 -0.55
C PHE A 6 12.69 -4.88 -1.86
N LEU A 7 12.01 -3.87 -2.40
CA LEU A 7 11.28 -3.97 -3.67
C LEU A 7 12.21 -4.35 -4.84
N SER A 8 13.40 -3.73 -4.91
CA SER A 8 14.43 -4.06 -5.90
C SER A 8 14.90 -5.51 -5.75
N LYS A 9 15.19 -5.95 -4.52
CA LYS A 9 15.67 -7.31 -4.28
C LYS A 9 14.60 -8.36 -4.58
N MET A 10 13.36 -8.07 -4.21
CA MET A 10 12.21 -8.91 -4.54
C MET A 10 12.06 -9.03 -6.05
N HIS A 11 12.20 -7.94 -6.80
CA HIS A 11 12.13 -7.96 -8.26
C HIS A 11 13.18 -8.89 -8.88
N GLU A 12 14.44 -8.83 -8.42
CA GLU A 12 15.50 -9.74 -8.86
C GLU A 12 15.13 -11.22 -8.64
N LEU A 13 14.56 -11.54 -7.48
CA LEU A 13 14.18 -12.91 -7.14
C LEU A 13 12.98 -13.41 -7.95
N VAL A 14 12.02 -12.52 -8.26
CA VAL A 14 10.91 -12.84 -9.18
C VAL A 14 11.44 -13.18 -10.57
N GLN A 15 12.45 -12.45 -11.08
CA GLN A 15 13.11 -12.79 -12.35
C GLN A 15 13.82 -14.15 -12.30
N GLN A 16 14.15 -14.65 -11.11
CA GLN A 16 14.69 -15.99 -10.86
C GLN A 16 13.59 -17.01 -10.52
N HIS A 17 12.34 -16.75 -10.91
CA HIS A 17 11.17 -17.61 -10.70
C HIS A 17 10.76 -17.82 -9.24
N SER A 18 11.17 -16.93 -8.33
CA SER A 18 10.65 -16.94 -6.97
C SER A 18 9.23 -16.36 -6.91
N GLN A 19 8.39 -16.91 -6.03
CA GLN A 19 7.05 -16.42 -5.75
C GLN A 19 6.99 -15.83 -4.34
N PHE A 20 6.23 -14.75 -4.17
CA PHE A 20 6.11 -14.04 -2.90
C PHE A 20 4.65 -13.89 -2.49
N ILE A 21 4.39 -14.10 -1.20
CA ILE A 21 3.15 -13.70 -0.53
C ILE A 21 3.57 -12.73 0.57
N ILE A 22 3.03 -11.51 0.53
CA ILE A 22 3.47 -10.41 1.40
C ILE A 22 2.25 -9.81 2.08
N ALA A 23 2.26 -9.77 3.40
CA ALA A 23 1.37 -8.94 4.20
C ALA A 23 2.05 -7.59 4.44
N ALA A 24 1.47 -6.50 3.93
CA ALA A 24 2.06 -5.18 4.03
C ALA A 24 1.00 -4.08 4.11
N HIS A 25 1.37 -3.01 4.81
CA HIS A 25 0.62 -1.75 4.86
C HIS A 25 1.31 -0.61 4.09
N SER A 26 2.48 -0.87 3.50
CA SER A 26 3.23 0.13 2.74
C SER A 26 2.75 0.17 1.29
N PRO A 27 2.18 1.31 0.81
CA PRO A 27 1.83 1.47 -0.60
C PRO A 27 3.02 1.28 -1.54
N ILE A 28 4.24 1.58 -1.09
CA ILE A 28 5.46 1.39 -1.90
C ILE A 28 5.69 -0.09 -2.24
N ILE A 29 5.42 -0.98 -1.29
CA ILE A 29 5.57 -2.43 -1.53
C ILE A 29 4.38 -2.99 -2.31
N MET A 30 3.17 -2.55 -1.97
CA MET A 30 1.94 -2.96 -2.66
C MET A 30 1.90 -2.49 -4.13
N ALA A 31 2.67 -1.47 -4.50
CA ALA A 31 2.81 -0.98 -5.87
C ALA A 31 3.70 -1.85 -6.79
N TYR A 32 4.10 -3.06 -6.36
CA TYR A 32 4.87 -3.95 -7.22
C TYR A 32 4.07 -4.28 -8.49
N PRO A 33 4.68 -4.18 -9.70
CA PRO A 33 3.97 -4.45 -10.94
C PRO A 33 3.39 -5.87 -10.98
N GLN A 34 2.17 -6.02 -11.50
CA GLN A 34 1.49 -7.31 -11.67
C GLN A 34 1.17 -8.03 -10.35
N ALA A 35 1.29 -7.36 -9.20
CA ALA A 35 0.84 -7.93 -7.94
C ALA A 35 -0.69 -8.00 -7.88
N THR A 36 -1.22 -9.14 -7.44
CA THR A 36 -2.61 -9.25 -6.99
C THR A 36 -2.67 -8.72 -5.55
N VAL A 37 -3.53 -7.72 -5.31
CA VAL A 37 -3.68 -7.12 -3.98
C VAL A 37 -4.96 -7.64 -3.34
N PHE A 38 -4.81 -8.22 -2.16
CA PHE A 38 -5.93 -8.61 -1.31
C PHE A 38 -6.03 -7.68 -0.11
N GLU A 39 -7.21 -7.11 0.11
CA GLU A 39 -7.53 -6.32 1.29
C GLU A 39 -8.38 -7.15 2.25
N PHE A 40 -8.00 -7.12 3.52
CA PHE A 40 -8.72 -7.77 4.61
C PHE A 40 -9.60 -6.72 5.26
N THR A 41 -10.92 -6.87 5.13
CA THR A 41 -11.93 -5.98 5.72
C THR A 41 -12.76 -6.75 6.74
N GLU A 42 -13.64 -6.04 7.45
CA GLU A 42 -14.59 -6.66 8.38
C GLU A 42 -15.54 -7.63 7.67
N ASP A 43 -15.85 -7.37 6.39
CA ASP A 43 -16.69 -8.23 5.55
C ASP A 43 -15.95 -9.45 4.95
N GLY A 44 -14.63 -9.56 5.17
CA GLY A 44 -13.79 -10.66 4.69
C GLY A 44 -12.64 -10.21 3.79
N ILE A 45 -12.09 -11.16 3.01
CA ILE A 45 -10.96 -10.91 2.10
C ILE A 45 -11.51 -10.59 0.71
N LYS A 46 -11.08 -9.49 0.10
CA LYS A 46 -11.42 -9.13 -1.28
C LYS A 46 -10.18 -8.81 -2.10
N GLU A 47 -10.20 -9.14 -3.38
CA GLU A 47 -9.23 -8.63 -4.34
C GLU A 47 -9.56 -7.15 -4.65
N THR A 48 -8.53 -6.32 -4.76
CA THR A 48 -8.67 -4.88 -4.95
C THR A 48 -7.49 -4.33 -5.76
N THR A 49 -7.59 -3.08 -6.20
CA THR A 49 -6.44 -2.33 -6.72
C THR A 49 -5.71 -1.59 -5.60
N LEU A 50 -4.44 -1.22 -5.82
CA LEU A 50 -3.66 -0.41 -4.88
C LEU A 50 -4.41 0.87 -4.52
N GLU A 51 -4.92 1.57 -5.53
CA GLU A 51 -5.62 2.86 -5.43
C GLU A 51 -6.91 2.78 -4.61
N GLU A 52 -7.49 1.59 -4.54
CA GLU A 52 -8.70 1.33 -3.77
C GLU A 52 -8.42 0.94 -2.31
N THR A 53 -7.19 0.54 -1.98
CA THR A 53 -6.82 0.22 -0.60
C THR A 53 -6.98 1.45 0.31
N GLN A 54 -7.45 1.22 1.54
CA GLN A 54 -7.57 2.29 2.53
C GLN A 54 -6.22 2.99 2.76
N HIS A 55 -5.14 2.21 2.84
CA HIS A 55 -3.78 2.73 3.07
C HIS A 55 -3.32 3.68 1.97
N TYR A 56 -3.56 3.35 0.70
CA TYR A 56 -3.22 4.25 -0.40
C TYR A 56 -4.06 5.52 -0.35
N ARG A 57 -5.38 5.41 -0.17
CA ARG A 57 -6.30 6.56 -0.14
C ARG A 57 -5.94 7.55 0.97
N THR A 58 -5.69 7.07 2.18
CA THR A 58 -5.26 7.91 3.30
C THR A 58 -3.93 8.61 2.99
N MET A 59 -2.95 7.85 2.48
CA MET A 59 -1.64 8.42 2.14
C MET A 59 -1.75 9.48 1.02
N LYS A 60 -2.58 9.23 0.00
CA LYS A 60 -2.85 10.17 -1.08
C LYS A 60 -3.46 11.46 -0.57
N LEU A 61 -4.52 11.38 0.25
CA LEU A 61 -5.15 12.55 0.87
C LEU A 61 -4.17 13.38 1.71
N PHE A 62 -3.32 12.70 2.49
CA PHE A 62 -2.28 13.37 3.29
C PHE A 62 -1.29 14.15 2.41
N PHE A 63 -0.87 13.59 1.27
CA PHE A 63 0.05 14.27 0.35
C PHE A 63 -0.61 15.37 -0.49
N GLU A 64 -1.90 15.25 -0.82
CA GLU A 64 -2.64 16.25 -1.58
C GLU A 64 -2.93 17.51 -0.76
N ASP A 65 -3.34 17.36 0.51
CA ASP A 65 -3.65 18.49 1.39
C ASP A 65 -3.41 18.15 2.87
N LYS A 66 -2.15 18.21 3.28
CA LYS A 66 -1.72 17.87 4.64
C LYS A 66 -2.38 18.75 5.71
N GLU A 67 -2.56 20.05 5.44
CA GLU A 67 -3.05 21.00 6.43
C GLU A 67 -4.53 20.74 6.70
N ARG A 68 -5.32 20.56 5.65
CA ARG A 68 -6.72 20.17 5.77
C ARG A 68 -6.87 18.80 6.42
N PHE A 69 -6.03 17.82 6.06
CA PHE A 69 -6.06 16.49 6.65
C PHE A 69 -5.83 16.55 8.17
N ILE A 70 -4.80 17.27 8.60
CA ILE A 70 -4.47 17.45 10.03
C ILE A 70 -5.56 18.24 10.75
N HIS A 71 -6.12 19.27 10.12
CA HIS A 71 -7.24 20.02 10.67
C HIS A 71 -8.47 19.13 10.91
N HIS A 72 -8.86 18.29 9.96
CA HIS A 72 -9.98 17.36 10.17
C HIS A 72 -9.67 16.36 11.29
N LEU A 73 -8.43 15.85 11.37
CA LEU A 73 -8.04 14.88 12.41
C LEU A 73 -8.06 15.46 13.83
N PHE A 74 -7.77 16.76 13.99
CA PHE A 74 -7.64 17.40 15.31
C PHE A 74 -8.79 18.33 15.69
N THR A 75 -9.74 18.56 14.77
CA THR A 75 -10.93 19.39 15.01
C THR A 75 -12.20 18.53 15.10
N GLU A 76 -12.04 17.21 15.27
CA GLU A 76 -13.11 16.34 15.76
C GLU A 76 -13.38 16.65 17.25
N ASP A 77 -14.26 17.65 17.46
CA ASP A 77 -15.17 17.82 18.60
C ASP A 77 -16.57 18.18 18.03
#